data_AF-A0A9P5F3E2-F1
#
_entry.id   AF-A0A9P5F3E2-F1
#
_cell.length_a   1.000
_cell.length_b   1.000
_cell.length_c   1.000
_cell.angle_alpha   90.00
_cell.angle_beta   90.00
_cell.angle_gamma   90.00
#
_symmetry.space_group_name_H-M   'P 1'
#
loop_
_entity.id
_entity.type
_entity.pdbx_description
1 polymer ?
#
loop_
_entity_poly.entity_id
_entity_poly.type
_entity_poly.pdbx_seq_one_letter_code
_entity_poly.pdbx_strand_id
1 'polypeptide(L)'
;MPSTSPTSGVVLVLLANLCLIAAQSDYQWPAYRPLEYATPVPTPTTISTFAPPYSQLSSLIDPRSTTTWDSSDSTPTDDGIEYGNAALASLWAPIPVSSPPFTTTVSPTPIPSSELIKPPPLLIGPTASSNDSLKFPGDFQWGFAGAALQIEGATKNEGRGPSAWENRMRGNFSSSGENSGPPDIATMNYYLYKQDIARLAAVGVQSYSFSISWSRIVPFGKAGSPINKEAIDHYSDLIDTVISYGMKPVVTLYHFDTPATLQSNTSFFSYDHPDFIDSFVYYAQTVLVHYSDRVGTWYTFNEPTIEPSISGSWVTSRYILEAHAKVVRWYRDVVKGGALWSMKFDLTDTGFALPLDPSNASDVAAAVRRNEFTVGYFARPLFLGENPPPSMIDTVGEKVPTYTDEELEFFNGTADFFAFDIYTATYHSEPEGGFAACAADPEHALYPQCTVPSRTRGLWEANFQGNPDRIAVPAEHFRAMLGFWQATYPTKGGITIAEFGLPAYKAANMSTEHIQNDLAQSNFYIPILAEVLKAIYLDNIHVKGLYGWSFLDNWEWGQYNDKYGVQGFNATTQERFYKRAIFDYAGFIQDHMEE
;
A
#
# COMPACT_ATOMS: atom_id res chain seq x y z
N MET A 1 73.41 10.01 41.43
CA MET A 1 72.04 10.18 40.92
C MET A 1 71.27 11.04 41.90
N PRO A 2 70.80 12.22 41.47
CA PRO A 2 69.49 12.70 41.88
C PRO A 2 68.58 12.92 40.66
N SER A 3 67.30 12.69 40.91
CA SER A 3 66.18 12.59 40.00
C SER A 3 65.82 13.90 39.30
N THR A 4 65.82 13.89 37.97
CA THR A 4 65.02 14.82 37.18
C THR A 4 63.56 14.35 37.24
N SER A 5 62.70 15.13 37.91
CA SER A 5 61.27 14.91 37.99
C SER A 5 60.61 14.85 36.60
N PRO A 6 59.64 13.94 36.34
CA PRO A 6 58.89 13.87 35.08
C PRO A 6 57.78 14.95 34.97
N THR A 7 57.67 15.87 35.93
CA THR A 7 56.59 16.88 35.97
C THR A 7 56.70 17.97 34.89
N SER A 8 57.85 18.16 34.24
CA SER A 8 58.02 19.25 33.26
C SER A 8 57.40 18.97 31.88
N GLY A 9 57.23 17.70 31.48
CA GLY A 9 56.64 17.34 30.18
C GLY A 9 55.11 17.43 30.15
N VAL A 10 54.45 17.03 31.24
CA VAL A 10 52.99 17.06 31.37
C VAL A 10 52.48 18.51 31.50
N VAL A 11 53.21 19.35 32.23
CA VAL A 11 52.88 20.77 32.37
C VAL A 11 53.02 21.52 31.04
N LEU A 12 54.01 21.16 30.19
CA LEU A 12 54.19 21.78 28.88
C LEU A 12 53.07 21.44 27.89
N VAL A 13 52.57 20.19 27.91
CA VAL A 13 51.44 19.75 27.07
C VAL A 13 50.12 20.36 27.53
N LEU A 14 49.89 20.46 28.84
CA LEU A 14 48.72 21.16 29.40
C LEU A 14 48.76 22.65 29.07
N LEU A 15 49.92 23.32 29.18
CA LEU A 15 50.08 24.72 28.80
C LEU A 15 49.91 24.94 27.29
N ALA A 16 50.39 24.04 26.44
CA ALA A 16 50.18 24.10 24.99
C ALA A 16 48.69 23.94 24.62
N ASN A 17 47.98 23.00 25.24
CA ASN A 17 46.54 22.83 25.06
C ASN A 17 45.74 24.02 25.61
N LEU A 18 46.13 24.59 26.76
CA LEU A 18 45.52 25.80 27.33
C LEU A 18 45.75 27.04 26.47
N CYS A 19 46.93 27.19 25.85
CA CYS A 19 47.21 28.25 24.88
C CYS A 19 46.42 28.09 23.58
N LEU A 20 46.20 26.87 23.11
CA LEU A 20 45.33 26.58 21.95
C LEU A 20 43.86 26.92 22.24
N ILE A 21 43.37 26.61 23.44
CA ILE A 21 42.02 26.98 23.89
C ILE A 21 41.89 28.50 24.06
N ALA A 22 42.91 29.17 24.60
CA ALA A 22 42.94 30.63 24.74
C ALA A 22 43.07 31.36 23.40
N ALA A 23 43.76 30.80 22.40
CA ALA A 23 43.79 31.35 21.04
C ALA A 23 42.44 31.18 20.29
N GLN A 24 41.57 30.28 20.76
CA GLN A 24 40.20 30.09 20.26
C GLN A 24 39.14 30.90 21.03
N SER A 25 39.48 31.58 22.13
CA SER A 25 38.48 32.31 22.94
C SER A 25 37.87 33.51 22.21
N ASP A 26 38.58 34.05 21.21
CA ASP A 26 38.11 35.15 20.37
C ASP A 26 37.32 34.66 19.14
N TYR A 27 37.35 33.36 18.84
CA TYR A 27 36.63 32.79 17.71
C TYR A 27 35.18 32.50 18.10
N GLN A 28 34.26 33.32 17.60
CA GLN A 28 32.83 33.06 17.70
C GLN A 28 32.42 32.14 16.56
N TRP A 29 32.01 30.92 16.88
CA TRP A 29 31.38 30.05 15.90
C TRP A 29 30.15 30.74 15.31
N PRO A 30 29.90 30.63 13.98
CA PRO A 30 28.64 31.09 13.43
C PRO A 30 27.49 30.37 14.13
N ALA A 31 26.37 31.07 14.31
CA ALA A 31 25.16 30.43 14.81
C ALA A 31 24.80 29.26 13.89
N TYR A 32 24.69 28.06 14.46
CA TYR A 32 24.15 26.92 13.74
C TYR A 32 22.68 27.17 13.40
N ARG A 33 22.19 26.58 12.31
CA ARG A 33 20.75 26.56 12.03
C ARG A 33 20.03 25.98 13.26
N PRO A 34 18.94 26.62 13.72
CA PRO A 34 18.15 26.06 14.81
C PRO A 34 17.64 24.66 14.41
N LEU A 35 17.51 23.78 15.39
CA LEU A 35 16.82 22.51 15.18
C LEU A 35 15.37 22.80 14.82
N GLU A 36 14.91 22.19 13.75
CA GLU A 36 13.51 22.22 13.33
C GLU A 36 12.86 20.90 13.70
N TYR A 37 11.60 20.96 14.09
CA TYR A 37 10.84 19.80 14.55
C TYR A 37 9.70 19.53 13.58
N ALA A 38 9.33 18.26 13.43
CA ALA A 38 8.14 17.88 12.68
C ALA A 38 6.89 18.48 13.33
N THR A 39 5.93 18.86 12.49
CA THR A 39 4.66 19.41 12.94
C THR A 39 3.64 18.27 13.02
N PRO A 40 3.07 17.98 14.20
CA PRO A 40 2.08 16.91 14.35
C PRO A 40 0.78 17.27 13.64
N VAL A 41 -0.02 16.25 13.33
CA VAL A 41 -1.40 16.42 12.84
C VAL A 41 -2.20 17.19 13.90
N PRO A 42 -3.01 18.19 13.50
CA PRO A 42 -3.89 18.87 14.44
C PRO A 42 -4.89 17.91 15.09
N THR A 43 -5.19 18.14 16.36
CA THR A 43 -6.28 17.43 17.04
C THR A 43 -7.59 17.64 16.29
N PRO A 44 -8.39 16.59 16.06
CA PRO A 44 -9.63 16.72 15.31
C PRO A 44 -10.63 17.60 16.08
N THR A 45 -11.18 18.61 15.41
CA THR A 45 -12.23 19.47 15.97
C THR A 45 -13.64 18.94 15.68
N THR A 46 -13.76 18.10 14.66
CA THR A 46 -15.03 17.51 14.21
C THR A 46 -14.79 16.10 13.69
N ILE A 47 -15.67 15.17 14.06
CA ILE A 47 -15.67 13.81 13.52
C ILE A 47 -16.68 13.78 12.37
N SER A 48 -16.21 13.42 11.18
CA SER A 48 -17.08 13.23 10.02
C SER A 48 -17.77 11.88 10.08
N THR A 49 -19.03 11.82 9.66
CA THR A 49 -19.78 10.57 9.52
C THR A 49 -20.15 10.33 8.06
N PHE A 50 -19.97 9.11 7.57
CA PHE A 50 -20.18 8.77 6.15
C PHE A 50 -21.35 7.81 5.91
N ALA A 51 -21.88 7.18 6.96
CA ALA A 51 -23.07 6.33 6.90
C ALA A 51 -23.80 6.37 8.25
N PRO A 52 -25.05 5.86 8.34
CA PRO A 52 -25.71 5.62 9.62
C PRO A 52 -24.87 4.73 10.55
N PRO A 53 -25.04 4.84 11.88
CA PRO A 53 -24.28 4.02 12.83
C PRO A 53 -24.69 2.54 12.78
N TYR A 54 -23.84 1.66 13.31
CA TYR A 54 -24.09 0.21 13.40
C TYR A 54 -25.46 -0.16 13.97
N SER A 55 -25.95 0.58 14.97
CA SER A 55 -27.27 0.34 15.58
C SER A 55 -28.44 0.45 14.59
N GLN A 56 -28.25 1.17 13.48
CA GLN A 56 -29.21 1.24 12.37
C GLN A 56 -28.85 0.24 11.26
N LEU A 57 -27.57 0.16 10.90
CA LEU A 57 -27.12 -0.67 9.77
C LEU A 57 -27.20 -2.18 10.02
N SER A 58 -27.04 -2.62 11.27
CA SER A 58 -27.09 -4.05 11.63
C SER A 58 -28.41 -4.72 11.27
N SER A 59 -29.49 -3.96 11.16
CA SER A 59 -30.81 -4.46 10.72
C SER A 59 -30.96 -4.60 9.21
N LEU A 60 -30.01 -4.11 8.41
CA LEU A 60 -30.03 -4.15 6.94
C LEU A 60 -29.42 -5.43 6.36
N ILE A 61 -28.86 -6.28 7.23
CA ILE A 61 -28.27 -7.57 6.88
C ILE A 61 -28.97 -8.68 7.67
N ASP A 62 -28.92 -9.91 7.15
CA ASP A 62 -29.40 -11.06 7.90
C ASP A 62 -28.67 -11.16 9.25
N PRO A 63 -29.36 -11.56 10.34
CA PRO A 63 -28.73 -11.70 11.65
C PRO A 63 -27.50 -12.60 11.58
N ARG A 64 -26.35 -12.07 12.02
CA ARG A 64 -25.07 -12.80 12.05
C ARG A 64 -24.75 -13.15 13.48
N SER A 65 -24.48 -14.43 13.74
CA SER A 65 -23.95 -14.83 15.05
C SER A 65 -22.54 -14.28 15.20
N THR A 66 -22.21 -13.88 16.42
CA THR A 66 -20.88 -13.40 16.77
C THR A 66 -20.31 -14.28 17.87
N THR A 67 -19.07 -14.71 17.70
CA THR A 67 -18.38 -15.68 18.56
C THR A 67 -16.96 -15.20 18.87
N THR A 68 -16.41 -15.68 19.98
CA THR A 68 -14.99 -15.61 20.33
C THR A 68 -14.44 -17.03 20.34
N TRP A 69 -13.27 -17.25 19.74
CA TRP A 69 -12.64 -18.57 19.73
C TRP A 69 -11.41 -18.58 20.61
N ASP A 70 -11.33 -19.55 21.51
CA ASP A 70 -10.18 -19.73 22.37
C ASP A 70 -9.08 -20.47 21.57
N SER A 71 -8.28 -19.70 20.84
CA SER A 71 -7.13 -20.24 20.10
C SER A 71 -6.01 -20.79 21.00
N SER A 72 -6.11 -20.64 22.33
CA SER A 72 -5.13 -21.13 23.30
C SER A 72 -5.41 -22.55 23.80
N ASP A 73 -6.63 -23.07 23.61
CA ASP A 73 -6.96 -24.46 23.94
C ASP A 73 -6.28 -25.41 22.95
N SER A 74 -5.24 -26.10 23.41
CA SER A 74 -4.50 -27.08 22.61
C SER A 74 -5.32 -28.34 22.30
N THR A 75 -6.44 -28.56 23.00
CA THR A 75 -7.30 -29.74 22.86
C THR A 75 -8.77 -29.36 22.97
N PRO A 76 -9.34 -28.66 21.97
CA PRO A 76 -10.75 -28.30 21.97
C PRO A 76 -11.63 -29.54 22.15
N THR A 77 -12.62 -29.47 23.04
CA THR A 77 -13.49 -30.62 23.38
C THR A 77 -14.84 -30.59 22.65
N ASP A 78 -15.04 -29.65 21.74
CA ASP A 78 -16.31 -29.38 21.04
C ASP A 78 -16.36 -30.03 19.65
N ASP A 79 -15.86 -31.28 19.55
CA ASP A 79 -15.89 -32.09 18.34
C ASP A 79 -17.30 -32.19 17.74
N GLY A 80 -17.40 -31.99 16.41
CA GLY A 80 -18.66 -32.07 15.67
C GLY A 80 -19.49 -30.79 15.66
N ILE A 81 -19.07 -29.72 16.36
CA ILE A 81 -19.67 -28.38 16.19
C ILE A 81 -19.08 -27.72 14.92
N GLU A 82 -19.91 -27.48 13.91
CA GLU A 82 -19.52 -27.02 12.55
C GLU A 82 -18.57 -25.80 12.55
N TYR A 83 -18.73 -24.88 13.50
CA TYR A 83 -17.91 -23.67 13.65
C TYR A 83 -17.32 -23.51 15.06
N GLY A 84 -17.12 -24.63 15.77
CA GLY A 84 -16.52 -24.65 17.11
C GLY A 84 -15.01 -24.41 17.13
N ASN A 85 -14.42 -24.44 18.32
CA ASN A 85 -12.97 -24.35 18.52
C ASN A 85 -12.23 -25.52 17.85
N ALA A 86 -12.76 -26.75 17.93
CA ALA A 86 -12.21 -27.91 17.23
C ALA A 86 -12.19 -27.74 15.70
N ALA A 87 -13.23 -27.12 15.13
CA ALA A 87 -13.31 -26.83 13.70
C ALA A 87 -12.27 -25.79 13.28
N LEU A 88 -12.13 -24.70 14.03
CA LEU A 88 -11.11 -23.68 13.77
C LEU A 88 -9.68 -24.25 13.94
N ALA A 89 -9.45 -25.04 14.99
CA ALA A 89 -8.17 -25.72 15.21
C ALA A 89 -7.81 -26.66 14.07
N SER A 90 -8.81 -27.34 13.48
CA SER A 90 -8.62 -28.23 12.33
C SER A 90 -8.18 -27.48 11.07
N LEU A 91 -8.63 -26.23 10.85
CA LEU A 91 -8.13 -25.38 9.76
C LEU A 91 -6.65 -25.05 9.93
N TRP A 92 -6.21 -24.87 11.17
CA TRP A 92 -4.81 -24.55 11.50
C TRP A 92 -3.90 -25.77 11.64
N ALA A 93 -4.45 -26.98 11.83
CA ALA A 93 -3.67 -28.19 12.07
C ALA A 93 -2.55 -28.47 11.03
N PRO A 94 -2.73 -28.22 9.72
CA PRO A 94 -1.67 -28.42 8.73
C PRO A 94 -0.66 -27.25 8.63
N ILE A 95 -0.85 -26.17 9.38
CA ILE A 95 -0.15 -24.89 9.22
C ILE A 95 0.56 -24.55 10.54
N PRO A 96 1.84 -24.93 10.73
CA PRO A 96 2.58 -24.55 11.94
C PRO A 96 2.78 -23.03 12.00
N VAL A 97 2.38 -22.39 13.10
CA VAL A 97 2.48 -20.92 13.29
C VAL A 97 3.40 -20.60 14.47
N SER A 98 4.31 -19.66 14.24
CA SER A 98 5.21 -19.13 15.27
C SER A 98 4.44 -18.27 16.26
N SER A 99 4.73 -18.40 17.56
CA SER A 99 4.09 -17.56 18.57
C SER A 99 4.67 -16.14 18.56
N PRO A 100 3.81 -15.10 18.65
CA PRO A 100 4.28 -13.72 18.74
C PRO A 100 5.05 -13.47 20.06
N PRO A 101 5.96 -12.49 20.10
CA PRO A 101 6.71 -12.13 21.31
C PRO A 101 5.82 -11.58 22.44
N PHE A 102 4.61 -11.11 22.12
CA PHE A 102 3.58 -10.68 23.06
C PHE A 102 2.19 -10.75 22.39
N THR A 103 1.14 -10.83 23.21
CA THR A 103 -0.25 -11.06 22.76
C THR A 103 -1.24 -10.06 23.33
N THR A 104 -0.79 -8.85 23.63
CA THR A 104 -1.63 -7.80 24.23
C THR A 104 -1.35 -6.48 23.53
N THR A 105 -2.41 -5.75 23.20
CA THR A 105 -2.28 -4.42 22.58
C THR A 105 -1.50 -3.48 23.49
N VAL A 106 -0.44 -2.90 22.93
CA VAL A 106 0.47 -2.01 23.63
C VAL A 106 -0.14 -0.62 23.73
N SER A 107 -0.10 -0.05 24.93
CA SER A 107 -0.46 1.36 25.13
C SER A 107 0.62 2.25 24.51
N PRO A 108 0.25 3.28 23.70
CA PRO A 108 1.24 4.13 23.06
C PRO A 108 2.02 4.92 24.11
N THR A 109 3.33 5.01 23.90
CA THR A 109 4.24 5.83 24.71
C THR A 109 4.49 7.18 24.01
N PRO A 110 4.77 8.27 24.77
CA PRO A 110 5.09 9.56 24.17
C PRO A 110 6.32 9.50 23.27
N ILE A 111 6.25 10.10 22.08
CA ILE A 111 7.37 10.14 21.14
C ILE A 111 8.39 11.18 21.66
N PRO A 112 9.66 10.81 21.88
CA PRO A 112 10.69 11.75 22.30
C PRO A 112 10.85 12.90 21.31
N SER A 113 10.96 14.14 21.80
CA SER A 113 11.17 15.31 20.94
C SER A 113 12.46 15.23 20.12
N SER A 114 13.47 14.48 20.60
CA SER A 114 14.70 14.18 19.86
C SER A 114 14.46 13.33 18.60
N GLU A 115 13.42 12.48 18.58
CA GLU A 115 13.03 11.73 17.39
C GLU A 115 12.26 12.58 16.38
N LEU A 116 11.75 13.75 16.78
CA LEU A 116 10.98 14.64 15.92
C LEU A 116 11.84 15.72 15.26
N ILE A 117 13.16 15.71 15.49
CA ILE A 117 14.09 16.64 14.85
C ILE A 117 14.13 16.31 13.34
N LYS A 118 13.86 17.30 12.50
CA LYS A 118 13.96 17.18 11.04
C LYS A 118 15.42 16.93 10.64
N PRO A 119 15.67 16.07 9.63
CA PRO A 119 17.01 15.83 9.13
C PRO A 119 17.60 17.10 8.48
N PRO A 120 18.93 17.17 8.28
CA PRO A 120 19.53 18.22 7.46
C PRO A 120 18.92 18.26 6.06
N PRO A 121 18.86 19.43 5.40
CA PRO A 121 18.34 19.57 4.04
C PRO A 121 18.92 18.56 3.06
N LEU A 122 18.10 18.19 2.07
CA LEU A 122 18.58 17.45 0.91
C LEU A 122 19.65 18.27 0.16
N LEU A 123 20.68 17.59 -0.32
CA LEU A 123 21.78 18.20 -1.06
C LEU A 123 21.33 18.84 -2.38
N ILE A 124 20.32 18.25 -3.00
CA ILE A 124 19.70 18.71 -4.23
C ILE A 124 18.20 18.72 -3.96
N GLY A 125 17.65 19.92 -3.72
CA GLY A 125 16.21 20.14 -3.66
C GLY A 125 15.65 20.49 -5.04
N PRO A 126 14.31 20.41 -5.23
CA PRO A 126 13.68 21.01 -6.40
C PRO A 126 14.11 22.47 -6.50
N THR A 127 14.41 22.93 -7.72
CA THR A 127 14.89 24.29 -7.96
C THR A 127 13.83 25.30 -7.52
N ALA A 128 14.21 26.25 -6.67
CA ALA A 128 13.36 27.25 -6.00
C ALA A 128 12.74 28.31 -6.93
N SER A 129 12.32 27.94 -8.15
CA SER A 129 11.90 28.93 -9.16
C SER A 129 10.58 28.64 -9.88
N SER A 130 9.88 27.53 -9.62
CA SER A 130 8.52 27.33 -10.19
C SER A 130 7.48 26.73 -9.24
N ASN A 131 7.91 26.02 -8.19
CA ASN A 131 6.98 25.25 -7.35
C ASN A 131 6.65 25.92 -6.01
N ASP A 132 7.47 26.87 -5.53
CA ASP A 132 7.30 27.49 -4.20
C ASP A 132 5.96 28.21 -4.01
N SER A 133 5.27 28.57 -5.10
CA SER A 133 3.93 29.15 -5.07
C SER A 133 2.78 28.16 -5.27
N LEU A 134 3.05 26.94 -5.73
CA LEU A 134 2.03 25.93 -5.95
C LEU A 134 1.68 25.26 -4.63
N LYS A 135 0.39 24.99 -4.42
CA LYS A 135 -0.11 24.39 -3.18
C LYS A 135 -1.01 23.21 -3.52
N PHE A 136 -0.98 22.10 -2.80
CA PHE A 136 -1.98 21.06 -2.90
C PHE A 136 -3.33 21.60 -2.40
N PRO A 137 -4.45 21.22 -3.05
CA PRO A 137 -5.78 21.59 -2.58
C PRO A 137 -5.99 21.29 -1.10
N GLY A 138 -6.76 22.11 -0.38
CA GLY A 138 -7.02 21.90 1.05
C GLY A 138 -7.69 20.56 1.40
N ASP A 139 -8.34 19.91 0.43
CA ASP A 139 -8.94 18.58 0.57
C ASP A 139 -8.08 17.43 0.04
N PHE A 140 -6.86 17.71 -0.40
CA PHE A 140 -5.90 16.73 -0.90
C PHE A 140 -5.57 15.69 0.17
N GLN A 141 -5.74 14.42 -0.17
CA GLN A 141 -5.50 13.31 0.75
C GLN A 141 -4.09 12.78 0.61
N TRP A 142 -3.36 12.66 1.72
CA TRP A 142 -2.05 12.04 1.68
C TRP A 142 -1.76 11.26 2.95
N GLY A 143 -0.94 10.23 2.80
CA GLY A 143 -0.54 9.42 3.92
C GLY A 143 0.38 8.30 3.51
N PHE A 144 0.34 7.22 4.27
CA PHE A 144 1.07 6.01 3.99
C PHE A 144 0.16 4.80 4.11
N ALA A 145 0.45 3.77 3.32
CA ALA A 145 -0.30 2.53 3.25
C ALA A 145 0.42 1.39 3.96
N GLY A 146 -0.37 0.41 4.40
CA GLY A 146 0.06 -0.92 4.80
C GLY A 146 -1.07 -1.93 4.55
N ALA A 147 -0.75 -3.23 4.65
CA ALA A 147 -1.70 -4.31 4.42
C ALA A 147 -1.67 -5.30 5.59
N ALA A 148 -2.86 -5.74 6.04
CA ALA A 148 -3.04 -6.60 7.21
C ALA A 148 -2.04 -7.77 7.23
N LEU A 149 -2.01 -8.57 6.17
CA LEU A 149 -1.13 -9.73 6.05
C LEU A 149 0.37 -9.37 6.16
N GLN A 150 0.77 -8.19 5.67
CA GLN A 150 2.16 -7.76 5.62
C GLN A 150 2.66 -7.11 6.91
N ILE A 151 1.75 -6.52 7.71
CA ILE A 151 2.12 -5.75 8.91
C ILE A 151 1.68 -6.41 10.21
N GLU A 152 0.52 -7.06 10.27
CA GLU A 152 -0.16 -7.38 11.52
C GLU A 152 0.58 -8.44 12.35
N GLY A 153 0.99 -9.54 11.72
CA GLY A 153 1.41 -10.74 12.44
C GLY A 153 0.24 -11.34 13.22
N ALA A 154 0.51 -11.93 14.39
CA ALA A 154 -0.52 -12.50 15.26
C ALA A 154 -1.46 -13.46 14.51
N THR A 155 -0.87 -14.27 13.62
CA THR A 155 -1.55 -14.97 12.52
C THR A 155 -2.61 -15.97 12.96
N LYS A 156 -2.52 -16.51 14.18
CA LYS A 156 -3.47 -17.49 14.76
C LYS A 156 -4.18 -16.96 16.02
N ASN A 157 -3.92 -15.72 16.42
CA ASN A 157 -4.48 -15.17 17.65
C ASN A 157 -5.94 -14.72 17.47
N GLU A 158 -6.69 -14.72 18.58
CA GLU A 158 -8.02 -14.10 18.71
C GLU A 158 -8.98 -14.54 17.60
N GLY A 159 -9.07 -15.85 17.39
CA GLY A 159 -10.05 -16.46 16.48
C GLY A 159 -9.81 -16.29 14.99
N ARG A 160 -8.66 -15.73 14.54
CA ARG A 160 -8.32 -15.65 13.11
C ARG A 160 -8.27 -17.05 12.46
N GLY A 161 -8.89 -17.21 11.31
CA GLY A 161 -8.72 -18.37 10.42
C GLY A 161 -7.53 -18.21 9.46
N PRO A 162 -6.97 -19.30 8.92
CA PRO A 162 -5.87 -19.21 7.96
C PRO A 162 -6.35 -18.63 6.62
N SER A 163 -5.45 -17.95 5.93
CA SER A 163 -5.60 -17.53 4.54
C SER A 163 -4.85 -18.49 3.59
N ALA A 164 -5.15 -18.40 2.29
CA ALA A 164 -4.44 -19.14 1.25
C ALA A 164 -2.94 -18.83 1.21
N TRP A 165 -2.51 -17.63 1.66
CA TRP A 165 -1.09 -17.29 1.76
C TRP A 165 -0.36 -18.10 2.81
N GLU A 166 -0.97 -18.32 3.99
CA GLU A 166 -0.36 -19.17 5.02
C GLU A 166 -0.13 -20.59 4.52
N ASN A 167 -1.04 -21.14 3.71
CA ASN A 167 -0.91 -22.44 3.06
C ASN A 167 0.25 -22.44 2.05
N ARG A 168 0.33 -21.43 1.19
CA ARG A 168 1.34 -21.37 0.12
C ARG A 168 2.75 -21.21 0.64
N MET A 169 2.96 -20.31 1.61
CA MET A 169 4.25 -20.07 2.22
C MET A 169 4.83 -21.31 2.91
N ARG A 170 3.99 -22.28 3.27
CA ARG A 170 4.39 -23.56 3.86
C ARG A 170 4.33 -24.73 2.89
N GLY A 171 3.85 -24.50 1.68
CA GLY A 171 3.92 -25.42 0.55
C GLY A 171 5.20 -25.17 -0.27
N ASN A 172 5.05 -25.15 -1.59
CA ASN A 172 6.17 -25.01 -2.53
C ASN A 172 6.47 -23.55 -2.94
N PHE A 173 5.96 -22.55 -2.22
CA PHE A 173 6.29 -21.16 -2.53
C PHE A 173 7.68 -20.82 -1.97
N SER A 174 8.66 -20.61 -2.84
CA SER A 174 9.98 -20.12 -2.45
C SER A 174 10.10 -18.63 -2.78
N SER A 175 10.34 -17.80 -1.77
CA SER A 175 10.81 -16.43 -1.99
C SER A 175 12.33 -16.43 -2.19
N SER A 176 12.82 -15.49 -3.00
CA SER A 176 14.25 -15.35 -3.33
C SER A 176 15.07 -14.57 -2.28
N GLY A 177 14.41 -14.05 -1.24
CA GLY A 177 15.03 -13.21 -0.20
C GLY A 177 15.71 -13.99 0.92
N GLU A 178 16.65 -13.33 1.60
CA GLU A 178 17.22 -13.81 2.86
C GLU A 178 16.16 -13.67 3.99
N ASN A 179 16.23 -14.53 5.01
CA ASN A 179 15.21 -14.60 6.08
C ASN A 179 13.79 -14.84 5.56
N SER A 180 13.66 -15.65 4.51
CA SER A 180 12.38 -16.04 3.95
C SER A 180 11.55 -16.83 4.97
N GLY A 181 10.25 -16.57 5.00
CA GLY A 181 9.37 -17.23 5.96
C GLY A 181 7.94 -16.69 5.95
N PRO A 182 7.03 -17.37 6.65
CA PRO A 182 5.62 -16.99 6.73
C PRO A 182 5.42 -15.65 7.49
N PRO A 183 4.28 -14.97 7.30
CA PRO A 183 3.99 -13.68 7.93
C PRO A 183 3.59 -13.77 9.42
N ASP A 184 3.98 -14.84 10.13
CA ASP A 184 3.48 -15.17 11.48
C ASP A 184 3.63 -14.04 12.51
N ILE A 185 4.77 -13.35 12.44
CA ILE A 185 5.16 -12.25 13.32
C ILE A 185 5.02 -10.91 12.62
N ALA A 186 5.37 -10.86 11.32
CA ALA A 186 5.43 -9.64 10.52
C ALA A 186 6.10 -8.47 11.28
N THR A 187 5.37 -7.37 11.48
CA THR A 187 5.82 -6.20 12.23
C THR A 187 5.11 -6.04 13.58
N MET A 188 4.30 -7.02 13.98
CA MET A 188 3.49 -6.98 15.19
C MET A 188 2.51 -5.80 15.26
N ASN A 189 2.13 -5.23 14.11
CA ASN A 189 1.20 -4.09 14.06
C ASN A 189 -0.15 -4.41 14.72
N TYR A 190 -0.60 -5.68 14.72
CA TYR A 190 -1.84 -6.08 15.40
C TYR A 190 -1.88 -5.65 16.88
N TYR A 191 -0.73 -5.67 17.56
CA TYR A 191 -0.60 -5.24 18.95
C TYR A 191 0.10 -3.89 19.12
N LEU A 192 0.65 -3.30 18.05
CA LEU A 192 1.41 -2.05 18.08
C LEU A 192 0.75 -0.89 17.31
N TYR A 193 -0.41 -1.10 16.68
CA TYR A 193 -1.05 -0.12 15.82
C TYR A 193 -1.26 1.24 16.52
N LYS A 194 -1.56 1.26 17.83
CA LYS A 194 -1.71 2.52 18.58
C LYS A 194 -0.40 3.33 18.62
N GLN A 195 0.73 2.65 18.78
CA GLN A 195 2.04 3.28 18.75
C GLN A 195 2.42 3.71 17.33
N ASP A 196 2.11 2.89 16.32
CA ASP A 196 2.39 3.21 14.90
C ASP A 196 1.60 4.44 14.45
N ILE A 197 0.31 4.51 14.76
CA ILE A 197 -0.55 5.68 14.48
C ILE A 197 -0.04 6.92 15.20
N ALA A 198 0.29 6.82 16.50
CA ALA A 198 0.82 7.95 17.27
C ALA A 198 2.10 8.53 16.65
N ARG A 199 2.99 7.66 16.14
CA ARG A 199 4.23 8.06 15.47
C ARG A 199 3.96 8.79 14.15
N LEU A 200 3.10 8.25 13.31
CA LEU A 200 2.72 8.89 12.04
C LEU A 200 2.05 10.25 12.26
N ALA A 201 1.14 10.33 13.22
CA ALA A 201 0.50 11.59 13.60
C ALA A 201 1.50 12.62 14.13
N ALA A 202 2.52 12.20 14.90
CA ALA A 202 3.52 13.10 15.47
C ALA A 202 4.40 13.80 14.43
N VAL A 203 4.51 13.24 13.22
CA VAL A 203 5.23 13.85 12.09
C VAL A 203 4.31 14.42 11.01
N GLY A 204 2.99 14.48 11.28
CA GLY A 204 2.04 15.22 10.46
C GLY A 204 1.32 14.43 9.36
N VAL A 205 1.44 13.11 9.33
CA VAL A 205 0.79 12.24 8.34
C VAL A 205 -0.73 12.31 8.48
N GLN A 206 -1.46 12.71 7.43
CA GLN A 206 -2.90 12.98 7.54
C GLN A 206 -3.81 11.77 7.39
N SER A 207 -3.37 10.72 6.69
CA SER A 207 -4.19 9.53 6.44
C SER A 207 -3.45 8.23 6.76
N TYR A 208 -4.18 7.27 7.30
CA TYR A 208 -3.71 5.91 7.57
C TYR A 208 -4.45 4.94 6.65
N SER A 209 -3.78 4.47 5.60
CA SER A 209 -4.35 3.48 4.68
C SER A 209 -3.99 2.07 5.13
N PHE A 210 -5.00 1.23 5.35
CA PHE A 210 -4.82 -0.14 5.81
C PHE A 210 -5.82 -1.09 5.15
N SER A 211 -5.55 -2.40 5.18
CA SER A 211 -6.54 -3.42 4.83
C SER A 211 -7.08 -4.11 6.08
N ILE A 212 -8.28 -4.67 5.96
CA ILE A 212 -8.90 -5.51 6.99
C ILE A 212 -8.70 -6.96 6.60
N SER A 213 -8.25 -7.81 7.54
CA SER A 213 -8.04 -9.21 7.23
C SER A 213 -9.37 -9.97 7.18
N TRP A 214 -9.70 -10.50 6.01
CA TRP A 214 -10.97 -11.22 5.81
C TRP A 214 -11.08 -12.41 6.77
N SER A 215 -10.03 -13.23 6.85
CA SER A 215 -10.03 -14.41 7.73
C SER A 215 -9.96 -14.07 9.23
N ARG A 216 -9.74 -12.80 9.62
CA ARG A 216 -9.99 -12.35 11.00
C ARG A 216 -11.47 -12.16 11.26
N ILE A 217 -12.17 -11.45 10.37
CA ILE A 217 -13.59 -11.11 10.52
C ILE A 217 -14.48 -12.35 10.35
N VAL A 218 -14.21 -13.16 9.33
CA VAL A 218 -14.96 -14.39 9.00
C VAL A 218 -13.99 -15.57 8.96
N PRO A 219 -13.68 -16.22 10.10
CA PRO A 219 -12.60 -17.21 10.20
C PRO A 219 -12.71 -18.40 9.25
N PHE A 220 -13.95 -18.83 8.97
CA PHE A 220 -14.22 -19.95 8.07
C PHE A 220 -14.39 -19.52 6.60
N GLY A 221 -14.31 -18.22 6.31
CA GLY A 221 -14.41 -17.67 4.96
C GLY A 221 -15.73 -17.92 4.24
N LYS A 222 -16.76 -18.44 4.92
CA LYS A 222 -18.01 -18.90 4.31
C LYS A 222 -19.17 -17.97 4.65
N ALA A 223 -19.98 -17.62 3.67
CA ALA A 223 -21.22 -16.90 3.91
C ALA A 223 -22.12 -17.64 4.92
N GLY A 224 -22.62 -16.92 5.91
CA GLY A 224 -23.45 -17.48 6.99
C GLY A 224 -22.69 -18.14 8.15
N SER A 225 -21.36 -18.23 8.09
CA SER A 225 -20.56 -18.67 9.25
C SER A 225 -20.47 -17.56 10.31
N PRO A 226 -20.23 -17.90 11.60
CA PRO A 226 -20.16 -16.89 12.66
C PRO A 226 -19.04 -15.86 12.45
N ILE A 227 -19.29 -14.63 12.89
CA ILE A 227 -18.34 -13.51 12.87
C ILE A 227 -17.48 -13.51 14.13
N ASN A 228 -16.21 -13.13 14.00
CA ASN A 228 -15.30 -12.99 15.12
C ASN A 228 -15.45 -11.65 15.86
N LYS A 229 -15.88 -11.71 17.13
CA LYS A 229 -16.05 -10.51 17.98
C LYS A 229 -14.76 -9.76 18.18
N GLU A 230 -13.66 -10.47 18.43
CA GLU A 230 -12.37 -9.87 18.78
C GLU A 230 -11.80 -9.10 17.59
N ALA A 231 -11.93 -9.65 16.38
CA ALA A 231 -11.58 -8.91 15.16
C ALA A 231 -12.47 -7.68 14.93
N ILE A 232 -13.77 -7.77 15.24
CA ILE A 232 -14.67 -6.61 15.12
C ILE A 232 -14.23 -5.47 16.06
N ASP A 233 -13.88 -5.83 17.30
CA ASP A 233 -13.42 -4.87 18.29
C ASP A 233 -12.05 -4.30 17.93
N HIS A 234 -11.13 -5.12 17.44
CA HIS A 234 -9.80 -4.72 17.02
C HIS A 234 -9.85 -3.62 15.95
N TYR A 235 -10.54 -3.85 14.83
CA TYR A 235 -10.59 -2.86 13.75
C TYR A 235 -11.42 -1.63 14.12
N SER A 236 -12.42 -1.76 15.01
CA SER A 236 -13.10 -0.57 15.57
C SER A 236 -12.12 0.29 16.38
N ASP A 237 -11.35 -0.31 17.30
CA ASP A 237 -10.37 0.42 18.13
C ASP A 237 -9.23 0.99 17.28
N LEU A 238 -8.82 0.31 16.21
CA LEU A 238 -7.87 0.85 15.23
C LEU A 238 -8.42 2.11 14.55
N ILE A 239 -9.64 2.04 13.99
CA ILE A 239 -10.28 3.18 13.32
C ILE A 239 -10.47 4.35 14.29
N ASP A 240 -10.95 4.08 15.51
CA ASP A 240 -11.15 5.10 16.54
C ASP A 240 -9.81 5.71 16.95
N THR A 241 -8.74 4.91 17.02
CA THR A 241 -7.39 5.41 17.30
C THR A 241 -6.90 6.33 16.18
N VAL A 242 -7.03 5.95 14.90
CA VAL A 242 -6.68 6.80 13.75
C VAL A 242 -7.37 8.16 13.85
N ILE A 243 -8.69 8.15 14.07
CA ILE A 243 -9.50 9.36 14.20
C ILE A 243 -9.07 10.20 15.40
N SER A 244 -8.80 9.58 16.55
CA SER A 244 -8.41 10.29 17.78
C SER A 244 -7.11 11.09 17.65
N TYR A 245 -6.20 10.65 16.77
CA TYR A 245 -4.95 11.34 16.45
C TYR A 245 -5.11 12.38 15.32
N GLY A 246 -6.33 12.63 14.84
CA GLY A 246 -6.62 13.60 13.77
C GLY A 246 -6.38 13.08 12.36
N MET A 247 -6.05 11.79 12.23
CA MET A 247 -5.81 11.15 10.94
C MET A 247 -7.12 10.63 10.34
N LYS A 248 -7.12 10.42 9.01
CA LYS A 248 -8.25 9.86 8.26
C LYS A 248 -8.01 8.37 7.99
N PRO A 249 -8.93 7.46 8.36
CA PRO A 249 -8.84 6.06 7.98
C PRO A 249 -9.22 5.87 6.50
N VAL A 250 -8.39 5.12 5.78
CA VAL A 250 -8.62 4.73 4.39
C VAL A 250 -8.54 3.21 4.33
N VAL A 251 -9.61 2.55 3.90
CA VAL A 251 -9.74 1.10 4.12
C VAL A 251 -9.80 0.34 2.81
N THR A 252 -8.98 -0.71 2.72
CA THR A 252 -9.07 -1.73 1.67
C THR A 252 -9.72 -2.99 2.21
N LEU A 253 -10.83 -3.45 1.61
CA LEU A 253 -11.56 -4.62 2.08
C LEU A 253 -10.78 -5.92 1.84
N TYR A 254 -10.09 -6.04 0.72
CA TYR A 254 -9.35 -7.24 0.35
C TYR A 254 -7.96 -6.90 -0.17
N HIS A 255 -6.94 -7.47 0.48
CA HIS A 255 -5.54 -7.35 0.08
C HIS A 255 -4.89 -8.74 0.06
N PHE A 256 -5.30 -9.54 -0.92
CA PHE A 256 -4.77 -10.86 -1.27
C PHE A 256 -4.93 -11.99 -0.24
N ASP A 257 -5.53 -11.74 0.91
CA ASP A 257 -5.63 -12.68 2.03
C ASP A 257 -6.93 -13.50 2.04
N THR A 258 -7.28 -14.10 0.89
CA THR A 258 -8.44 -15.01 0.76
C THR A 258 -8.40 -16.10 1.85
N PRO A 259 -9.49 -16.33 2.60
CA PRO A 259 -9.58 -17.43 3.56
C PRO A 259 -9.20 -18.78 2.93
N ALA A 260 -8.44 -19.60 3.66
CA ALA A 260 -7.91 -20.87 3.17
C ALA A 260 -8.99 -21.86 2.71
N THR A 261 -10.20 -21.75 3.26
CA THR A 261 -11.37 -22.56 2.88
C THR A 261 -11.88 -22.28 1.47
N LEU A 262 -11.57 -21.10 0.92
CA LEU A 262 -11.91 -20.69 -0.44
C LEU A 262 -10.73 -20.91 -1.41
N GLN A 263 -9.64 -21.55 -0.97
CA GLN A 263 -8.45 -21.68 -1.81
C GLN A 263 -8.75 -22.47 -3.09
N SER A 264 -8.47 -21.85 -4.23
CA SER A 264 -8.58 -22.46 -5.55
C SER A 264 -7.26 -23.09 -5.99
N ASN A 265 -7.37 -24.10 -6.87
CA ASN A 265 -6.23 -24.73 -7.54
C ASN A 265 -5.97 -24.15 -8.94
N THR A 266 -6.89 -23.33 -9.47
CA THR A 266 -6.82 -22.76 -10.82
C THR A 266 -6.62 -21.25 -10.83
N SER A 267 -6.93 -20.58 -9.72
CA SER A 267 -6.68 -19.14 -9.51
C SER A 267 -5.66 -18.93 -8.40
N PHE A 268 -4.70 -18.03 -8.63
CA PHE A 268 -3.71 -17.66 -7.62
C PHE A 268 -4.33 -16.85 -6.50
N PHE A 269 -5.37 -16.04 -6.65
CA PHE A 269 -6.01 -15.39 -5.49
C PHE A 269 -7.37 -16.01 -5.14
N SER A 270 -7.71 -17.11 -5.81
CA SER A 270 -8.93 -17.90 -5.62
C SER A 270 -10.22 -17.17 -6.00
N TYR A 271 -10.10 -16.17 -6.90
CA TYR A 271 -11.24 -15.40 -7.40
C TYR A 271 -12.26 -16.25 -8.16
N ASP A 272 -11.84 -17.40 -8.71
CA ASP A 272 -12.69 -18.33 -9.44
C ASP A 272 -13.38 -19.39 -8.56
N HIS A 273 -13.17 -19.35 -7.24
CA HIS A 273 -13.87 -20.27 -6.35
C HIS A 273 -15.39 -20.02 -6.42
N PRO A 274 -16.25 -21.05 -6.55
CA PRO A 274 -17.69 -20.88 -6.74
C PRO A 274 -18.37 -20.01 -5.66
N ASP A 275 -17.91 -20.14 -4.41
CA ASP A 275 -18.45 -19.40 -3.27
C ASP A 275 -17.76 -18.03 -3.03
N PHE A 276 -16.80 -17.63 -3.88
CA PHE A 276 -15.97 -16.44 -3.65
C PHE A 276 -16.83 -15.17 -3.52
N ILE A 277 -17.69 -14.91 -4.49
CA ILE A 277 -18.49 -13.67 -4.56
C ILE A 277 -19.40 -13.57 -3.34
N ASP A 278 -20.18 -14.61 -3.05
CA ASP A 278 -21.16 -14.58 -1.95
C ASP A 278 -20.46 -14.48 -0.60
N SER A 279 -19.31 -15.16 -0.43
CA SER A 279 -18.53 -15.08 0.79
C SER A 279 -17.86 -13.72 0.96
N PHE A 280 -17.34 -13.13 -0.12
CA PHE A 280 -16.76 -11.78 -0.08
C PHE A 280 -17.81 -10.73 0.23
N VAL A 281 -18.99 -10.79 -0.40
CA VAL A 281 -20.10 -9.86 -0.14
C VAL A 281 -20.59 -10.01 1.31
N TYR A 282 -20.71 -11.23 1.82
CA TYR A 282 -21.03 -11.48 3.23
C TYR A 282 -20.01 -10.81 4.17
N TYR A 283 -18.72 -11.00 3.92
CA TYR A 283 -17.64 -10.36 4.67
C TYR A 283 -17.69 -8.83 4.56
N ALA A 284 -17.74 -8.29 3.36
CA ALA A 284 -17.75 -6.85 3.10
C ALA A 284 -18.94 -6.17 3.77
N GLN A 285 -20.13 -6.74 3.67
CA GLN A 285 -21.30 -6.23 4.40
C GLN A 285 -21.09 -6.24 5.92
N THR A 286 -20.38 -7.24 6.47
CA THR A 286 -20.08 -7.29 7.92
C THR A 286 -19.22 -6.08 8.28
N VAL A 287 -18.11 -5.91 7.56
CA VAL A 287 -17.19 -4.79 7.76
C VAL A 287 -17.91 -3.45 7.64
N LEU A 288 -18.76 -3.29 6.62
CA LEU A 288 -19.43 -2.02 6.34
C LEU A 288 -20.49 -1.65 7.38
N VAL A 289 -21.30 -2.59 7.88
CA VAL A 289 -22.27 -2.23 8.93
C VAL A 289 -21.58 -1.76 10.20
N HIS A 290 -20.37 -2.25 10.48
CA HIS A 290 -19.62 -1.91 11.69
C HIS A 290 -18.80 -0.61 11.57
N TYR A 291 -18.28 -0.27 10.39
CA TYR A 291 -17.27 0.79 10.27
C TYR A 291 -17.58 1.90 9.27
N SER A 292 -18.58 1.74 8.41
CA SER A 292 -18.84 2.71 7.34
C SER A 292 -19.37 4.06 7.82
N ASP A 293 -19.77 4.15 9.09
CA ASP A 293 -20.09 5.41 9.75
C ASP A 293 -18.86 6.32 9.86
N ARG A 294 -17.65 5.76 10.01
CA ARG A 294 -16.40 6.48 10.31
C ARG A 294 -15.40 6.55 9.16
N VAL A 295 -15.53 5.69 8.15
CA VAL A 295 -14.58 5.59 7.04
C VAL A 295 -15.13 6.23 5.77
N GLY A 296 -14.41 7.24 5.26
CA GLY A 296 -14.84 8.05 4.11
C GLY A 296 -14.27 7.62 2.76
N THR A 297 -13.33 6.68 2.73
CA THR A 297 -12.71 6.19 1.48
C THR A 297 -12.45 4.70 1.58
N TRP A 298 -13.00 3.96 0.62
CA TRP A 298 -12.96 2.52 0.55
C TRP A 298 -12.38 2.04 -0.77
N TYR A 299 -11.56 1.00 -0.69
CA TYR A 299 -11.16 0.18 -1.82
C TYR A 299 -11.72 -1.22 -1.62
N THR A 300 -12.36 -1.81 -2.63
CA THR A 300 -12.78 -3.22 -2.49
C THR A 300 -11.59 -4.16 -2.62
N PHE A 301 -10.78 -4.00 -3.66
CA PHE A 301 -9.66 -4.88 -3.98
C PHE A 301 -8.36 -4.07 -4.16
N ASN A 302 -7.29 -4.56 -3.54
CA ASN A 302 -5.91 -4.20 -3.88
C ASN A 302 -5.48 -4.99 -5.12
N GLU A 303 -4.94 -4.30 -6.11
CA GLU A 303 -4.19 -4.87 -7.25
C GLU A 303 -4.83 -6.15 -7.87
N PRO A 304 -6.15 -6.18 -8.16
CA PRO A 304 -6.79 -7.36 -8.72
C PRO A 304 -6.24 -7.76 -10.10
N THR A 305 -5.53 -6.82 -10.74
CA THR A 305 -4.87 -6.96 -12.04
C THR A 305 -3.65 -7.88 -12.03
N ILE A 306 -3.15 -8.30 -10.86
CA ILE A 306 -2.07 -9.30 -10.75
C ILE A 306 -2.57 -10.72 -11.07
N GLU A 307 -3.82 -11.05 -10.78
CA GLU A 307 -4.31 -12.43 -11.05
C GLU A 307 -4.18 -12.83 -12.53
N PRO A 308 -4.61 -11.99 -13.50
CA PRO A 308 -4.48 -12.35 -14.90
C PRO A 308 -3.03 -12.36 -15.39
N SER A 309 -2.11 -11.58 -14.80
CA SER A 309 -0.70 -11.62 -15.18
C SER A 309 -0.03 -12.93 -14.76
N ILE A 310 -0.45 -13.53 -13.65
CA ILE A 310 0.03 -14.85 -13.19
C ILE A 310 -0.60 -15.98 -13.99
N SER A 311 -1.92 -15.95 -14.17
CA SER A 311 -2.67 -17.08 -14.75
C SER A 311 -2.70 -17.09 -16.28
N GLY A 312 -2.38 -15.97 -16.93
CA GLY A 312 -2.53 -15.81 -18.38
C GLY A 312 -4.00 -15.80 -18.85
N SER A 313 -4.94 -15.54 -17.94
CA SER A 313 -6.38 -15.54 -18.17
C SER A 313 -7.06 -14.41 -17.41
N TRP A 314 -7.93 -13.65 -18.09
CA TRP A 314 -8.68 -12.54 -17.49
C TRP A 314 -10.07 -12.93 -17.02
N VAL A 315 -10.45 -14.20 -17.08
CA VAL A 315 -11.79 -14.68 -16.70
C VAL A 315 -12.15 -14.30 -15.26
N THR A 316 -11.17 -14.30 -14.36
CA THR A 316 -11.34 -13.91 -12.95
C THR A 316 -11.78 -12.45 -12.76
N SER A 317 -11.52 -11.57 -13.74
CA SER A 317 -11.97 -10.18 -13.69
C SER A 317 -13.50 -10.03 -13.62
N ARG A 318 -14.27 -10.98 -14.20
CA ARG A 318 -15.74 -11.01 -14.05
C ARG A 318 -16.15 -11.16 -12.60
N TYR A 319 -15.58 -12.13 -11.88
CA TYR A 319 -15.95 -12.40 -10.49
C TYR A 319 -15.59 -11.22 -9.58
N ILE A 320 -14.47 -10.57 -9.86
CA ILE A 320 -14.00 -9.38 -9.12
C ILE A 320 -14.92 -8.18 -9.40
N LEU A 321 -15.28 -7.91 -10.66
CA LEU A 321 -16.22 -6.84 -11.03
C LEU A 321 -17.60 -7.06 -10.40
N GLU A 322 -18.11 -8.29 -10.43
CA GLU A 322 -19.38 -8.64 -9.81
C GLU A 322 -19.36 -8.44 -8.29
N ALA A 323 -18.31 -8.94 -7.62
CA ALA A 323 -18.12 -8.76 -6.19
C ALA A 323 -17.99 -7.27 -5.81
N HIS A 324 -17.19 -6.49 -6.55
CA HIS A 324 -17.04 -5.06 -6.36
C HIS A 324 -18.39 -4.34 -6.51
N ALA A 325 -19.10 -4.56 -7.61
CA ALA A 325 -20.37 -3.90 -7.88
C ALA A 325 -21.44 -4.30 -6.88
N LYS A 326 -21.56 -5.57 -6.47
CA LYS A 326 -22.49 -6.01 -5.41
C LYS A 326 -22.27 -5.24 -4.11
N VAL A 327 -21.01 -5.06 -3.68
CA VAL A 327 -20.68 -4.32 -2.45
C VAL A 327 -21.01 -2.83 -2.59
N VAL A 328 -20.56 -2.18 -3.67
CA VAL A 328 -20.75 -0.73 -3.85
C VAL A 328 -22.22 -0.37 -4.07
N ARG A 329 -22.96 -1.17 -4.86
CA ARG A 329 -24.39 -0.99 -5.07
C ARG A 329 -25.16 -1.18 -3.77
N TRP A 330 -24.87 -2.22 -3.00
CA TRP A 330 -25.49 -2.40 -1.68
C TRP A 330 -25.20 -1.22 -0.74
N TYR A 331 -23.96 -0.72 -0.71
CA TYR A 331 -23.60 0.45 0.10
C TYR A 331 -24.40 1.71 -0.29
N ARG A 332 -24.57 1.97 -1.58
CA ARG A 332 -25.28 3.17 -2.05
C ARG A 332 -26.80 3.01 -1.98
N ASP A 333 -27.30 1.83 -2.31
CA ASP A 333 -28.73 1.60 -2.50
C ASP A 333 -29.43 1.20 -1.21
N VAL A 334 -28.73 0.53 -0.29
CA VAL A 334 -29.28 0.04 0.98
C VAL A 334 -28.74 0.84 2.16
N VAL A 335 -27.41 0.96 2.30
CA VAL A 335 -26.79 1.72 3.41
C VAL A 335 -27.00 3.23 3.26
N LYS A 336 -27.15 3.73 2.02
CA LYS A 336 -27.28 5.16 1.69
C LYS A 336 -26.10 5.99 2.21
N GLY A 337 -24.90 5.39 2.19
CA GLY A 337 -23.68 6.06 2.65
C GLY A 337 -23.06 6.98 1.60
N GLY A 338 -22.26 7.94 2.06
CA GLY A 338 -21.59 8.98 1.27
C GLY A 338 -20.07 8.82 1.15
N ALA A 339 -19.51 7.67 1.54
CA ALA A 339 -18.09 7.41 1.32
C ALA A 339 -17.77 7.17 -0.16
N LEU A 340 -16.50 7.39 -0.51
CA LEU A 340 -15.98 7.21 -1.87
C LEU A 340 -15.45 5.79 -2.06
N TRP A 341 -15.63 5.24 -3.26
CA TRP A 341 -15.27 3.87 -3.61
C TRP A 341 -14.35 3.79 -4.81
N SER A 342 -13.41 2.85 -4.80
CA SER A 342 -12.64 2.46 -5.98
C SER A 342 -12.04 1.06 -5.84
N MET A 343 -11.20 0.67 -6.79
CA MET A 343 -10.22 -0.43 -6.69
C MET A 343 -8.84 0.15 -6.93
N LYS A 344 -7.81 -0.44 -6.32
CA LYS A 344 -6.43 -0.03 -6.61
C LYS A 344 -5.91 -0.87 -7.76
N PHE A 345 -5.68 -0.26 -8.93
CA PHE A 345 -5.16 -0.99 -10.08
C PHE A 345 -3.64 -1.13 -10.00
N ASP A 346 -3.16 -2.37 -10.13
CA ASP A 346 -1.72 -2.67 -10.22
C ASP A 346 -1.15 -2.10 -11.50
N LEU A 347 -0.10 -1.30 -11.38
CA LEU A 347 0.85 -1.03 -12.46
C LEU A 347 2.24 -1.49 -12.02
N THR A 348 2.36 -2.55 -11.21
CA THR A 348 3.63 -2.88 -10.56
C THR A 348 4.49 -3.80 -11.42
N ASP A 349 3.99 -4.91 -11.98
CA ASP A 349 4.85 -5.89 -12.66
C ASP A 349 5.75 -5.28 -13.76
N THR A 350 5.18 -4.60 -14.76
CA THR A 350 5.96 -3.90 -15.81
C THR A 350 5.93 -2.38 -15.69
N GLY A 351 5.18 -1.81 -14.73
CA GLY A 351 5.01 -0.36 -14.68
C GLY A 351 3.94 0.17 -15.63
N PHE A 352 3.74 1.48 -15.56
CA PHE A 352 3.06 2.21 -16.62
C PHE A 352 3.83 2.09 -17.94
N ALA A 353 3.14 1.84 -19.04
CA ALA A 353 3.75 1.74 -20.36
C ALA A 353 3.92 3.12 -21.00
N LEU A 354 5.16 3.53 -21.22
CA LEU A 354 5.53 4.74 -21.94
C LEU A 354 5.86 4.41 -23.40
N PRO A 355 5.58 5.28 -24.38
CA PRO A 355 6.08 5.08 -25.74
C PRO A 355 7.61 5.21 -25.77
N LEU A 356 8.29 4.30 -26.46
CA LEU A 356 9.75 4.39 -26.66
C LEU A 356 10.15 5.69 -27.38
N ASP A 357 9.40 6.06 -28.41
CA ASP A 357 9.44 7.38 -29.03
C ASP A 357 8.01 7.97 -29.11
N PRO A 358 7.69 9.02 -28.33
CA PRO A 358 6.37 9.65 -28.37
C PRO A 358 6.07 10.35 -29.71
N SER A 359 7.07 10.54 -30.58
CA SER A 359 6.86 11.06 -31.94
C SER A 359 6.55 9.96 -32.97
N ASN A 360 6.72 8.70 -32.59
CA ASN A 360 6.39 7.54 -33.41
C ASN A 360 5.00 7.00 -33.04
N ALA A 361 4.05 7.09 -33.97
CA ALA A 361 2.68 6.64 -33.75
C ALA A 361 2.56 5.16 -33.39
N SER A 362 3.44 4.30 -33.91
CA SER A 362 3.45 2.86 -33.58
C SER A 362 3.89 2.60 -32.13
N ASP A 363 4.85 3.36 -31.62
CA ASP A 363 5.30 3.23 -30.23
C ASP A 363 4.26 3.77 -29.24
N VAL A 364 3.56 4.85 -29.63
CA VAL A 364 2.38 5.35 -28.90
C VAL A 364 1.29 4.29 -28.86
N ALA A 365 0.97 3.66 -30.00
CA ALA A 365 0.00 2.58 -30.05
C ALA A 365 0.40 1.37 -29.19
N ALA A 366 1.70 1.03 -29.16
CA ALA A 366 2.22 -0.04 -28.29
C ALA A 366 2.06 0.29 -26.81
N ALA A 367 2.38 1.52 -26.38
CA ALA A 367 2.19 1.96 -25.00
C ALA A 367 0.71 1.92 -24.58
N VAL A 368 -0.19 2.43 -25.43
CA VAL A 368 -1.65 2.36 -25.21
C VAL A 368 -2.10 0.91 -25.06
N ARG A 369 -1.73 0.05 -26.01
CA ARG A 369 -2.07 -1.37 -25.99
C ARG A 369 -1.56 -2.07 -24.73
N ARG A 370 -0.33 -1.80 -24.29
CA ARG A 370 0.19 -2.40 -23.06
C ARG A 370 -0.61 -1.98 -21.83
N ASN A 371 -0.97 -0.69 -21.72
CA ASN A 371 -1.79 -0.18 -20.63
C ASN A 371 -3.22 -0.78 -20.67
N GLU A 372 -3.80 -0.97 -21.86
CA GLU A 372 -5.08 -1.68 -22.04
C GLU A 372 -5.04 -3.11 -21.48
N PHE A 373 -3.99 -3.87 -21.78
CA PHE A 373 -3.77 -5.22 -21.23
C PHE A 373 -3.46 -5.25 -19.73
N THR A 374 -3.17 -4.10 -19.12
CA THR A 374 -2.87 -4.00 -17.69
C THR A 374 -4.11 -3.66 -16.89
N VAL A 375 -4.84 -2.62 -17.29
CA VAL A 375 -5.97 -2.09 -16.51
C VAL A 375 -7.29 -2.01 -17.28
N GLY A 376 -7.25 -2.05 -18.62
CA GLY A 376 -8.39 -1.72 -19.46
C GLY A 376 -9.59 -2.64 -19.30
N TYR A 377 -9.36 -3.92 -18.98
CA TYR A 377 -10.42 -4.90 -18.75
C TYR A 377 -11.19 -4.69 -17.43
N PHE A 378 -10.65 -3.94 -16.48
CA PHE A 378 -11.40 -3.44 -15.32
C PHE A 378 -11.90 -2.01 -15.54
N ALA A 379 -11.02 -1.12 -15.99
CA ALA A 379 -11.29 0.31 -16.05
C ALA A 379 -12.41 0.65 -17.06
N ARG A 380 -12.48 -0.02 -18.21
CA ARG A 380 -13.53 0.26 -19.21
C ARG A 380 -14.94 -0.07 -18.68
N PRO A 381 -15.19 -1.26 -18.10
CA PRO A 381 -16.48 -1.53 -17.46
C PRO A 381 -16.85 -0.54 -16.35
N LEU A 382 -15.89 -0.15 -15.50
CA LEU A 382 -16.16 0.67 -14.31
C LEU A 382 -16.38 2.15 -14.61
N PHE A 383 -15.60 2.73 -15.52
CA PHE A 383 -15.60 4.18 -15.77
C PHE A 383 -16.31 4.58 -17.06
N LEU A 384 -16.38 3.68 -18.04
CA LEU A 384 -16.99 3.97 -19.35
C LEU A 384 -18.30 3.19 -19.57
N GLY A 385 -18.56 2.13 -18.81
CA GLY A 385 -19.66 1.21 -19.08
C GLY A 385 -19.48 0.46 -20.40
N GLU A 386 -18.23 0.21 -20.78
CA GLU A 386 -17.88 -0.45 -22.04
C GLU A 386 -17.20 -1.80 -21.78
N ASN A 387 -17.32 -2.71 -22.74
CA ASN A 387 -16.56 -3.95 -22.74
C ASN A 387 -15.04 -3.73 -22.70
N PRO A 388 -14.24 -4.75 -22.32
CA PRO A 388 -12.78 -4.69 -22.38
C PRO A 388 -12.25 -4.20 -23.74
N PRO A 389 -11.00 -3.73 -23.80
CA PRO A 389 -10.44 -3.14 -25.02
C PRO A 389 -10.56 -4.09 -26.21
N PRO A 390 -10.95 -3.62 -27.41
CA PRO A 390 -10.96 -4.44 -28.62
C PRO A 390 -9.61 -5.10 -28.89
N SER A 391 -8.52 -4.39 -28.58
CA SER A 391 -7.15 -4.90 -28.68
C SER A 391 -6.92 -6.19 -27.91
N MET A 392 -7.60 -6.38 -26.77
CA MET A 392 -7.59 -7.62 -25.99
C MET A 392 -8.53 -8.66 -26.58
N ILE A 393 -9.79 -8.29 -26.83
CA ILE A 393 -10.82 -9.21 -27.34
C ILE A 393 -10.37 -9.86 -28.65
N ASP A 394 -9.83 -9.07 -29.58
CA ASP A 394 -9.37 -9.54 -30.89
C ASP A 394 -8.11 -10.42 -30.80
N THR A 395 -7.36 -10.36 -29.69
CA THR A 395 -6.09 -11.11 -29.51
C THR A 395 -6.25 -12.37 -28.67
N VAL A 396 -7.02 -12.31 -27.59
CA VAL A 396 -7.13 -13.42 -26.62
C VAL A 396 -8.50 -14.09 -26.59
N GLY A 397 -9.49 -13.52 -27.28
CA GLY A 397 -10.83 -14.09 -27.42
C GLY A 397 -11.46 -14.43 -26.07
N GLU A 398 -11.88 -15.69 -25.90
CA GLU A 398 -12.59 -16.17 -24.70
C GLU A 398 -11.78 -16.10 -23.39
N LYS A 399 -10.47 -15.87 -23.45
CA LYS A 399 -9.63 -15.65 -22.25
C LYS A 399 -9.89 -14.29 -21.59
N VAL A 400 -10.54 -13.35 -22.28
CA VAL A 400 -11.06 -12.11 -21.70
C VAL A 400 -12.58 -12.12 -21.73
N PRO A 401 -13.25 -11.90 -20.58
CA PRO A 401 -14.71 -11.89 -20.55
C PRO A 401 -15.26 -10.71 -21.35
N THR A 402 -16.39 -10.92 -22.02
CA THR A 402 -17.25 -9.85 -22.50
C THR A 402 -18.57 -9.89 -21.74
N TYR A 403 -19.21 -8.73 -21.67
CA TYR A 403 -20.34 -8.44 -20.81
C TYR A 403 -21.53 -7.95 -21.64
N THR A 404 -22.71 -8.31 -21.16
CA THR A 404 -24.00 -7.80 -21.62
C THR A 404 -24.21 -6.34 -21.18
N ASP A 405 -25.16 -5.65 -21.79
CA ASP A 405 -25.52 -4.27 -21.40
C ASP A 405 -25.96 -4.18 -19.94
N GLU A 406 -26.67 -5.19 -19.42
CA GLU A 406 -27.12 -5.25 -18.02
C GLU A 406 -25.94 -5.41 -17.04
N GLU A 407 -24.97 -6.27 -17.36
CA GLU A 407 -23.73 -6.40 -16.58
C GLU A 407 -22.93 -5.09 -16.59
N LEU A 408 -22.78 -4.44 -17.76
CA LEU A 408 -22.07 -3.17 -17.89
C LEU A 408 -22.77 -2.05 -17.10
N GLU A 409 -24.10 -1.96 -17.13
CA GLU A 409 -24.85 -1.03 -16.30
C GLU A 409 -24.64 -1.31 -14.81
N PHE A 410 -24.59 -2.59 -14.41
CA PHE A 410 -24.34 -2.97 -13.03
C PHE A 410 -22.94 -2.54 -12.55
N PHE A 411 -21.90 -2.69 -13.37
CA PHE A 411 -20.52 -2.30 -13.06
C PHE A 411 -20.29 -0.78 -13.16
N ASN A 412 -20.88 -0.12 -14.15
CA ASN A 412 -20.54 1.27 -14.48
C ASN A 412 -20.86 2.23 -13.32
N GLY A 413 -19.90 3.10 -13.02
CA GLY A 413 -20.01 4.12 -11.98
C GLY A 413 -19.85 3.56 -10.57
N THR A 414 -19.45 2.30 -10.39
CA THR A 414 -19.14 1.73 -9.05
C THR A 414 -17.75 2.12 -8.52
N ALA A 415 -16.94 2.81 -9.33
CA ALA A 415 -15.73 3.50 -8.89
C ALA A 415 -15.89 5.03 -9.02
N ASP A 416 -15.73 5.75 -7.90
CA ASP A 416 -15.87 7.20 -7.80
C ASP A 416 -14.64 7.96 -8.29
N PHE A 417 -13.47 7.32 -8.28
CA PHE A 417 -12.18 7.90 -8.67
C PHE A 417 -11.26 6.81 -9.23
N PHE A 418 -10.29 7.17 -10.07
CA PHE A 418 -9.33 6.22 -10.62
C PHE A 418 -8.17 6.09 -9.64
N ALA A 419 -7.89 4.87 -9.17
CA ALA A 419 -6.82 4.64 -8.21
C ALA A 419 -5.84 3.59 -8.72
N PHE A 420 -4.55 3.85 -8.59
CA PHE A 420 -3.52 2.94 -9.08
C PHE A 420 -2.27 2.96 -8.22
N ASP A 421 -1.56 1.84 -8.28
CA ASP A 421 -0.34 1.58 -7.53
C ASP A 421 0.83 1.60 -8.52
N ILE A 422 1.84 2.43 -8.27
CA ILE A 422 2.93 2.68 -9.21
C ILE A 422 4.30 2.69 -8.54
N TYR A 423 5.21 1.89 -9.08
CA TYR A 423 6.57 1.78 -8.59
C TYR A 423 7.60 1.81 -9.71
N THR A 424 7.21 1.46 -10.94
CA THR A 424 8.08 1.41 -12.12
C THR A 424 7.34 1.89 -13.37
N ALA A 425 8.09 2.11 -14.46
CA ALA A 425 7.58 2.36 -15.80
C ALA A 425 8.54 1.75 -16.82
N THR A 426 8.00 1.27 -17.94
CA THR A 426 8.78 0.64 -19.01
C THR A 426 8.42 1.30 -20.35
N TYR A 427 9.40 1.43 -21.25
CA TYR A 427 9.14 1.91 -22.61
C TYR A 427 8.63 0.77 -23.49
N HIS A 428 7.75 1.07 -24.44
CA HIS A 428 7.17 0.09 -25.35
C HIS A 428 7.25 0.56 -26.79
N SER A 429 7.55 -0.38 -27.69
CA SER A 429 7.50 -0.20 -29.15
C SER A 429 6.72 -1.33 -29.83
N GLU A 430 6.35 -1.10 -31.08
CA GLU A 430 5.70 -2.12 -31.91
C GLU A 430 6.65 -3.31 -32.18
N PRO A 431 6.15 -4.56 -32.15
CA PRO A 431 6.94 -5.73 -32.54
C PRO A 431 7.22 -5.76 -34.04
N GLU A 432 8.29 -6.45 -34.44
CA GLU A 432 8.54 -6.72 -35.85
C GLU A 432 7.35 -7.46 -36.49
N GLY A 433 6.92 -7.02 -37.67
CA GLY A 433 5.73 -7.56 -38.35
C GLY A 433 4.39 -7.00 -37.85
N GLY A 434 4.39 -6.18 -36.79
CA GLY A 434 3.23 -5.48 -36.26
C GLY A 434 2.34 -6.31 -35.33
N PHE A 435 1.37 -5.65 -34.68
CA PHE A 435 0.53 -6.27 -33.65
C PHE A 435 -0.24 -7.49 -34.16
N ALA A 436 -0.79 -7.44 -35.37
CA ALA A 436 -1.62 -8.50 -35.93
C ALA A 436 -0.82 -9.78 -36.22
N ALA A 437 0.44 -9.65 -36.65
CA ALA A 437 1.31 -10.82 -36.88
C ALA A 437 1.63 -11.53 -35.56
N CYS A 438 1.95 -10.77 -34.51
CA CYS A 438 2.14 -11.31 -33.16
C CYS A 438 0.85 -11.92 -32.59
N ALA A 439 -0.29 -11.24 -32.73
CA ALA A 439 -1.57 -11.72 -32.20
C ALA A 439 -2.07 -13.01 -32.89
N ALA A 440 -1.65 -13.26 -34.13
CA ALA A 440 -1.97 -14.48 -34.87
C ALA A 440 -1.17 -15.72 -34.42
N ASP A 441 -0.12 -15.54 -33.61
CA ASP A 441 0.71 -16.61 -33.07
C ASP A 441 0.67 -16.61 -31.52
N PRO A 442 -0.22 -17.43 -30.91
CA PRO A 442 -0.33 -17.54 -29.46
C PRO A 442 0.94 -18.04 -28.75
N GLU A 443 1.89 -18.61 -29.49
CA GLU A 443 3.18 -19.08 -28.97
C GLU A 443 4.29 -18.02 -29.08
N HIS A 444 3.99 -16.86 -29.69
CA HIS A 444 4.93 -15.76 -29.83
C HIS A 444 5.36 -15.24 -28.45
N ALA A 445 6.66 -14.97 -28.25
CA ALA A 445 7.21 -14.56 -26.94
C ALA A 445 6.64 -13.24 -26.38
N LEU A 446 6.05 -12.41 -27.25
CA LEU A 446 5.39 -11.15 -26.87
C LEU A 446 3.87 -11.29 -26.76
N TYR A 447 3.29 -12.45 -27.07
CA TYR A 447 1.87 -12.71 -26.88
C TYR A 447 1.56 -12.71 -25.38
N PRO A 448 0.42 -12.17 -24.93
CA PRO A 448 -0.65 -11.54 -25.74
C PRO A 448 -0.55 -10.02 -25.89
N GLN A 449 0.30 -9.35 -25.12
CA GLN A 449 0.38 -7.89 -25.14
C GLN A 449 0.88 -7.37 -26.49
N CYS A 450 1.71 -8.16 -27.18
CA CYS A 450 2.29 -7.86 -28.49
C CYS A 450 2.98 -6.50 -28.54
N THR A 451 3.81 -6.22 -27.53
CA THR A 451 4.63 -5.01 -27.45
C THR A 451 6.04 -5.39 -27.06
N VAL A 452 7.05 -4.67 -27.55
CA VAL A 452 8.44 -4.88 -27.15
C VAL A 452 8.74 -3.97 -25.95
N PRO A 453 8.97 -4.53 -24.75
CA PRO A 453 9.37 -3.73 -23.60
C PRO A 453 10.85 -3.32 -23.72
N SER A 454 11.17 -2.11 -23.31
CA SER A 454 12.53 -1.61 -23.14
C SER A 454 12.67 -0.86 -21.82
N ARG A 455 13.68 -1.25 -21.05
CA ARG A 455 14.10 -0.55 -19.83
C ARG A 455 14.96 0.67 -20.12
N THR A 456 15.46 0.79 -21.35
CA THR A 456 16.40 1.82 -21.77
C THR A 456 15.85 2.65 -22.93
N ARG A 457 16.32 3.89 -23.02
CA ARG A 457 16.12 4.76 -24.18
C ARG A 457 17.48 5.32 -24.59
N GLY A 458 17.96 4.91 -25.76
CA GLY A 458 19.34 5.17 -26.18
C GLY A 458 20.33 4.31 -25.37
N LEU A 459 21.19 4.94 -24.56
CA LEU A 459 22.22 4.27 -23.75
C LEU A 459 21.92 4.25 -22.24
N TRP A 460 20.76 4.78 -21.83
CA TRP A 460 20.42 4.99 -20.41
C TRP A 460 19.13 4.27 -20.04
N GLU A 461 19.09 3.73 -18.81
CA GLU A 461 17.85 3.26 -18.21
C GLU A 461 16.89 4.41 -17.93
N ALA A 462 15.59 4.10 -17.80
CA ALA A 462 14.56 5.11 -17.57
C ALA A 462 14.76 5.87 -16.24
N ASN A 463 15.33 5.22 -15.22
CA ASN A 463 15.65 5.84 -13.93
C ASN A 463 16.67 4.98 -13.14
N PHE A 464 17.01 5.41 -11.91
CA PHE A 464 17.80 4.62 -10.96
C PHE A 464 17.04 3.36 -10.49
N GLN A 465 17.79 2.38 -9.97
CA GLN A 465 17.26 1.11 -9.50
C GLN A 465 17.05 1.10 -7.97
N GLY A 466 15.91 0.59 -7.53
CA GLY A 466 15.64 0.17 -6.15
C GLY A 466 15.90 -1.33 -5.95
N ASN A 467 15.41 -1.90 -4.86
CA ASN A 467 15.48 -3.34 -4.58
C ASN A 467 14.19 -4.09 -4.99
N PRO A 468 14.26 -5.33 -5.48
CA PRO A 468 15.39 -5.94 -6.17
C PRO A 468 15.57 -5.32 -7.58
N ASP A 469 16.75 -4.75 -7.89
CA ASP A 469 17.19 -4.20 -9.20
C ASP A 469 16.04 -3.71 -10.13
N ARG A 470 15.10 -2.97 -9.55
CA ARG A 470 13.86 -2.54 -10.19
C ARG A 470 13.97 -1.07 -10.50
N ILE A 471 13.80 -0.71 -11.77
CA ILE A 471 13.88 0.68 -12.20
C ILE A 471 12.73 1.45 -11.54
N ALA A 472 13.05 2.49 -10.79
CA ALA A 472 12.07 3.34 -10.16
C ALA A 472 11.25 4.08 -11.23
N VAL A 473 9.97 4.31 -10.97
CA VAL A 473 9.16 5.15 -11.87
C VAL A 473 9.84 6.52 -12.02
N PRO A 474 10.12 6.98 -13.26
CA PRO A 474 10.77 8.26 -13.49
C PRO A 474 9.81 9.43 -13.25
N ALA A 475 10.15 10.29 -12.30
CA ALA A 475 9.33 11.44 -11.91
C ALA A 475 8.95 12.32 -13.12
N GLU A 476 9.87 12.55 -14.05
CA GLU A 476 9.65 13.36 -15.26
C GLU A 476 8.46 12.89 -16.14
N HIS A 477 8.04 11.64 -16.02
CA HIS A 477 6.90 11.09 -16.78
C HIS A 477 5.58 11.10 -15.99
N PHE A 478 5.57 11.43 -14.70
CA PHE A 478 4.35 11.36 -13.87
C PHE A 478 3.20 12.22 -14.41
N ARG A 479 3.48 13.43 -14.89
CA ARG A 479 2.46 14.31 -15.48
C ARG A 479 1.81 13.67 -16.70
N ALA A 480 2.61 13.09 -17.59
CA ALA A 480 2.11 12.40 -18.78
C ALA A 480 1.26 11.18 -18.41
N MET A 481 1.68 10.42 -17.40
CA MET A 481 0.94 9.26 -16.89
C MET A 481 -0.41 9.65 -16.30
N LEU A 482 -0.44 10.66 -15.44
CA LEU A 482 -1.66 11.19 -14.84
C LEU A 482 -2.61 11.76 -15.92
N GLY A 483 -2.05 12.49 -16.90
CA GLY A 483 -2.80 13.01 -18.04
C GLY A 483 -3.41 11.90 -18.90
N PHE A 484 -2.67 10.82 -19.14
CA PHE A 484 -3.16 9.64 -19.85
C PHE A 484 -4.36 9.01 -19.14
N TRP A 485 -4.28 8.79 -17.82
CA TRP A 485 -5.39 8.20 -17.07
C TRP A 485 -6.61 9.12 -17.03
N GLN A 486 -6.43 10.44 -16.83
CA GLN A 486 -7.55 11.38 -16.84
C GLN A 486 -8.23 11.44 -18.21
N ALA A 487 -7.46 11.41 -19.30
CA ALA A 487 -8.00 11.42 -20.65
C ALA A 487 -8.71 10.11 -21.03
N THR A 488 -8.21 8.98 -20.54
CA THR A 488 -8.73 7.65 -20.89
C THR A 488 -9.94 7.24 -20.03
N TYR A 489 -9.91 7.56 -18.73
CA TYR A 489 -10.93 7.20 -17.75
C TYR A 489 -11.37 8.43 -16.94
N PRO A 490 -12.09 9.38 -17.57
CA PRO A 490 -12.50 10.60 -16.91
C PRO A 490 -13.47 10.28 -15.76
N THR A 491 -13.20 10.85 -14.58
CA THR A 491 -14.03 10.66 -13.39
C THR A 491 -14.11 11.94 -12.57
N LYS A 492 -15.25 12.15 -11.92
CA LYS A 492 -15.49 13.33 -11.06
C LYS A 492 -14.65 13.29 -9.79
N GLY A 493 -14.35 12.11 -9.25
CA GLY A 493 -13.55 11.96 -8.04
C GLY A 493 -12.05 12.08 -8.28
N GLY A 494 -11.61 12.30 -9.51
CA GLY A 494 -10.20 12.50 -9.84
C GLY A 494 -9.37 11.22 -9.81
N ILE A 495 -8.08 11.39 -9.59
CA ILE A 495 -7.07 10.33 -9.59
C ILE A 495 -6.42 10.26 -8.21
N THR A 496 -6.22 9.04 -7.71
CA THR A 496 -5.46 8.76 -6.49
C THR A 496 -4.29 7.84 -6.81
N ILE A 497 -3.08 8.22 -6.40
CA ILE A 497 -1.93 7.31 -6.41
C ILE A 497 -2.02 6.50 -5.12
N ALA A 498 -2.67 5.34 -5.19
CA ALA A 498 -3.04 4.59 -4.01
C ALA A 498 -1.84 3.93 -3.31
N GLU A 499 -0.78 3.64 -4.06
CA GLU A 499 0.51 3.23 -3.54
C GLU A 499 1.65 3.68 -4.47
N PHE A 500 2.74 4.14 -3.88
CA PHE A 500 4.02 4.32 -4.56
C PHE A 500 5.17 4.30 -3.56
N GLY A 501 6.30 3.72 -3.94
CA GLY A 501 7.42 3.57 -3.04
C GLY A 501 8.69 3.11 -3.73
N LEU A 502 9.78 3.16 -2.97
CA LEU A 502 11.07 2.68 -3.41
C LEU A 502 11.78 2.06 -2.20
N PRO A 503 12.14 0.77 -2.25
CA PRO A 503 13.04 0.20 -1.27
C PRO A 503 14.47 0.48 -1.73
N ALA A 504 15.28 1.11 -0.89
CA ALA A 504 16.66 1.40 -1.25
C ALA A 504 17.45 0.12 -1.55
N TYR A 505 18.28 0.15 -2.60
CA TYR A 505 19.05 -1.00 -3.05
C TYR A 505 19.90 -1.60 -1.93
N LYS A 506 19.73 -2.89 -1.64
CA LYS A 506 20.42 -3.61 -0.55
C LYS A 506 20.30 -2.95 0.83
N ALA A 507 19.21 -2.24 1.10
CA ALA A 507 18.95 -1.63 2.40
C ALA A 507 19.07 -2.61 3.57
N ALA A 508 18.65 -3.88 3.36
CA ALA A 508 18.77 -4.94 4.36
C ALA A 508 20.20 -5.23 4.84
N ASN A 509 21.21 -4.87 4.04
CA ASN A 509 22.63 -5.13 4.34
C ASN A 509 23.34 -3.90 4.92
N MET A 510 22.60 -2.80 5.14
CA MET A 510 23.14 -1.53 5.62
C MET A 510 22.96 -1.40 7.14
N SER A 511 23.74 -0.51 7.77
CA SER A 511 23.55 -0.22 9.19
C SER A 511 22.25 0.55 9.43
N THR A 512 21.71 0.48 10.65
CA THR A 512 20.51 1.21 11.04
C THR A 512 20.66 2.71 10.78
N GLU A 513 21.83 3.30 11.03
CA GLU A 513 22.08 4.73 10.80
C GLU A 513 22.01 5.09 9.31
N HIS A 514 22.44 4.18 8.43
CA HIS A 514 22.33 4.39 6.99
C HIS A 514 20.86 4.29 6.53
N ILE A 515 20.13 3.29 7.02
CA ILE A 515 18.69 3.12 6.74
C ILE A 515 17.89 4.32 7.28
N GLN A 516 18.25 4.85 8.46
CA GLN A 516 17.63 6.06 9.00
C GLN A 516 17.86 7.28 8.10
N ASN A 517 18.97 7.34 7.37
CA ASN A 517 19.29 8.44 6.47
C ASN A 517 18.96 8.09 5.00
N ASP A 518 17.89 7.33 4.74
CA ASP A 518 17.50 6.87 3.40
C ASP A 518 17.26 8.03 2.40
N LEU A 519 18.34 8.40 1.70
CA LEU A 519 18.33 9.43 0.67
C LEU A 519 17.70 8.93 -0.63
N ALA A 520 17.72 7.62 -0.89
CA ALA A 520 17.16 7.08 -2.13
C ALA A 520 15.64 7.25 -2.13
N GLN A 521 14.98 6.90 -1.03
CA GLN A 521 13.54 7.08 -0.87
C GLN A 521 13.14 8.56 -0.86
N SER A 522 13.94 9.43 -0.23
CA SER A 522 13.70 10.88 -0.23
C SER A 522 13.81 11.47 -1.64
N ASN A 523 14.85 11.10 -2.39
CA ASN A 523 15.07 11.52 -3.78
C ASN A 523 14.08 10.89 -4.76
N PHE A 524 13.34 9.86 -4.36
CA PHE A 524 12.21 9.31 -5.10
C PHE A 524 10.93 10.13 -4.88
N TYR A 525 10.58 10.38 -3.61
CA TYR A 525 9.33 11.04 -3.26
C TYR A 525 9.27 12.50 -3.70
N ILE A 526 10.30 13.29 -3.42
CA ILE A 526 10.25 14.76 -3.61
C ILE A 526 10.02 15.15 -5.08
N PRO A 527 10.72 14.58 -6.08
CA PRO A 527 10.44 14.90 -7.47
C PRO A 527 9.04 14.50 -7.91
N ILE A 528 8.50 13.37 -7.42
CA ILE A 528 7.15 12.93 -7.75
C ILE A 528 6.10 13.91 -7.20
N LEU A 529 6.23 14.32 -5.92
CA LEU A 529 5.34 15.32 -5.32
C LEU A 529 5.36 16.65 -6.09
N ALA A 530 6.54 17.08 -6.52
CA ALA A 530 6.71 18.26 -7.36
C ALA A 530 6.02 18.14 -8.73
N GLU A 531 6.04 16.97 -9.36
CA GLU A 531 5.36 16.72 -10.64
C GLU A 531 3.84 16.57 -10.46
N VAL A 532 3.36 16.05 -9.31
CA VAL A 532 1.93 16.04 -8.98
C VAL A 532 1.39 17.47 -8.81
N LEU A 533 2.10 18.36 -8.12
CA LEU A 533 1.71 19.78 -8.05
C LEU A 533 1.61 20.41 -9.44
N LYS A 534 2.60 20.15 -10.30
CA LYS A 534 2.57 20.63 -11.69
C LYS A 534 1.40 20.02 -12.48
N ALA A 535 1.09 18.74 -12.31
CA ALA A 535 -0.06 18.10 -12.94
C ALA A 535 -1.38 18.81 -12.56
N ILE A 536 -1.55 19.15 -11.28
CA ILE A 536 -2.75 19.85 -10.79
C ILE A 536 -2.88 21.23 -11.45
N TYR A 537 -1.84 22.06 -11.43
CA TYR A 537 -1.95 23.47 -11.82
C TYR A 537 -1.61 23.77 -13.28
N LEU A 538 -0.68 23.03 -13.89
CA LEU A 538 -0.23 23.28 -15.26
C LEU A 538 -1.03 22.47 -16.28
N ASP A 539 -1.46 21.26 -15.91
CA ASP A 539 -2.18 20.35 -16.80
C ASP A 539 -3.68 20.23 -16.46
N ASN A 540 -4.13 20.88 -15.38
CA ASN A 540 -5.50 20.80 -14.89
C ASN A 540 -5.96 19.35 -14.65
N ILE A 541 -5.07 18.56 -14.04
CA ILE A 541 -5.36 17.18 -13.66
C ILE A 541 -5.92 17.15 -12.24
N HIS A 542 -7.09 16.56 -12.06
CA HIS A 542 -7.70 16.40 -10.75
C HIS A 542 -7.03 15.24 -9.99
N VAL A 543 -5.92 15.52 -9.33
CA VAL A 543 -5.27 14.56 -8.42
C VAL A 543 -5.82 14.77 -7.02
N LYS A 544 -6.49 13.75 -6.48
CA LYS A 544 -7.18 13.78 -5.19
C LYS A 544 -6.28 13.41 -4.03
N GLY A 545 -5.28 12.57 -4.27
CA GLY A 545 -4.39 12.15 -3.21
C GLY A 545 -3.32 11.17 -3.63
N LEU A 546 -2.40 10.91 -2.70
CA LEU A 546 -1.34 9.94 -2.88
C LEU A 546 -0.83 9.35 -1.56
N TYR A 547 -0.52 8.06 -1.57
CA TYR A 547 -0.14 7.32 -0.37
C TYR A 547 1.18 6.57 -0.60
N GLY A 548 2.17 6.82 0.25
CA GLY A 548 3.43 6.08 0.18
C GLY A 548 3.26 4.63 0.62
N TRP A 549 3.75 3.69 -0.18
CA TRP A 549 4.05 2.33 0.27
C TRP A 549 5.49 2.30 0.80
N SER A 550 5.71 2.18 2.11
CA SER A 550 4.73 1.94 3.17
C SER A 550 5.06 2.73 4.44
N PHE A 551 4.17 2.70 5.43
CA PHE A 551 4.43 3.42 6.70
C PHE A 551 5.51 2.76 7.56
N LEU A 552 5.84 1.49 7.31
CA LEU A 552 6.77 0.68 8.09
C LEU A 552 7.39 -0.41 7.21
N ASP A 553 8.70 -0.64 7.36
CA ASP A 553 9.36 -1.80 6.77
C ASP A 553 8.63 -3.06 7.20
N ASN A 554 8.24 -3.92 6.28
CA ASN A 554 7.28 -4.98 6.57
C ASN A 554 7.63 -6.30 5.90
N TRP A 555 6.72 -7.27 6.00
CA TRP A 555 6.84 -8.55 5.29
C TRP A 555 6.39 -8.36 3.84
N GLU A 556 7.35 -8.38 2.91
CA GLU A 556 7.14 -8.16 1.49
C GLU A 556 7.03 -9.51 0.77
N TRP A 557 5.85 -10.14 0.90
CA TRP A 557 5.45 -11.36 0.18
C TRP A 557 6.43 -12.54 0.30
N GLY A 558 6.97 -12.74 1.51
CA GLY A 558 7.78 -13.89 1.87
C GLY A 558 9.20 -13.57 2.30
N GLN A 559 9.55 -12.28 2.43
CA GLN A 559 10.88 -11.81 2.83
C GLN A 559 10.81 -10.42 3.47
N TYR A 560 11.91 -9.97 4.07
CA TYR A 560 11.99 -8.68 4.78
C TYR A 560 13.11 -7.78 4.23
N ASN A 561 13.71 -8.12 3.08
CA ASN A 561 14.85 -7.39 2.55
C ASN A 561 14.43 -6.10 1.84
N ASP A 562 13.22 -6.04 1.31
CA ASP A 562 12.67 -4.84 0.68
C ASP A 562 12.16 -3.85 1.72
N LYS A 563 12.99 -2.84 2.00
CA LYS A 563 12.75 -1.82 3.03
C LYS A 563 11.93 -0.64 2.48
N TYR A 564 10.67 -0.88 2.11
CA TYR A 564 9.74 0.14 1.60
C TYR A 564 9.29 1.17 2.64
N GLY A 565 9.44 0.88 3.93
CA GLY A 565 8.87 1.71 4.98
C GLY A 565 9.54 3.06 5.09
N VAL A 566 8.77 4.12 5.37
CA VAL A 566 9.33 5.38 5.86
C VAL A 566 9.70 5.35 7.35
N GLN A 567 9.38 4.23 8.01
CA GLN A 567 9.91 3.83 9.31
C GLN A 567 10.55 2.45 9.18
N GLY A 568 11.58 2.18 9.97
CA GLY A 568 12.10 0.83 10.16
C GLY A 568 11.72 0.29 11.54
N PHE A 569 12.01 -0.99 11.77
CA PHE A 569 11.86 -1.61 13.08
C PHE A 569 13.02 -2.56 13.40
N ASN A 570 13.27 -2.74 14.69
CA ASN A 570 14.15 -3.79 15.18
C ASN A 570 13.38 -5.12 15.22
N ALA A 571 13.80 -6.11 14.44
CA ALA A 571 13.10 -7.39 14.34
C ALA A 571 13.01 -8.16 15.67
N THR A 572 13.95 -7.93 16.60
CA THR A 572 13.96 -8.56 17.93
C THR A 572 13.08 -7.83 18.93
N THR A 573 13.24 -6.50 19.08
CA THR A 573 12.52 -5.72 20.10
C THR A 573 11.18 -5.19 19.61
N GLN A 574 10.94 -5.20 18.30
CA GLN A 574 9.79 -4.59 17.63
C GLN A 574 9.73 -3.05 17.78
N GLU A 575 10.79 -2.41 18.28
CA GLU A 575 10.87 -0.95 18.38
C GLU A 575 11.01 -0.30 17.02
N ARG A 576 10.24 0.78 16.79
CA ARG A 576 10.23 1.55 15.53
C ARG A 576 11.25 2.67 15.58
N PHE A 577 11.76 3.05 14.41
CA PHE A 577 12.54 4.27 14.22
C PHE A 577 12.13 4.97 12.93
N TYR A 578 12.16 6.31 12.91
CA TYR A 578 11.90 7.08 11.69
C TYR A 578 13.08 6.96 10.72
N LYS A 579 12.77 6.96 9.42
CA LYS A 579 13.75 7.28 8.37
C LYS A 579 13.57 8.73 7.95
N ARG A 580 14.62 9.33 7.40
CA ARG A 580 14.64 10.68 6.81
C ARG A 580 13.44 10.93 5.90
N ALA A 581 13.10 9.95 5.07
CA ALA A 581 12.09 10.09 4.02
C ALA A 581 10.71 10.55 4.53
N ILE A 582 10.30 10.17 5.75
CA ILE A 582 9.02 10.63 6.30
C ILE A 582 9.02 12.15 6.53
N PHE A 583 10.14 12.71 7.00
CA PHE A 583 10.28 14.13 7.29
C PHE A 583 10.35 14.95 6.01
N ASP A 584 11.09 14.46 5.01
CA ASP A 584 11.22 15.12 3.72
C ASP A 584 9.86 15.11 2.99
N TYR A 585 9.16 13.96 2.97
CA TYR A 585 7.82 13.82 2.38
C TYR A 585 6.78 14.70 3.08
N ALA A 586 6.63 14.55 4.40
CA ALA A 586 5.62 15.28 5.17
C ALA A 586 5.91 16.78 5.16
N GLY A 587 7.18 17.16 5.30
CA GLY A 587 7.62 18.55 5.22
C GLY A 587 7.30 19.17 3.87
N PHE A 588 7.61 18.48 2.76
CA PHE A 588 7.28 18.98 1.43
C PHE A 588 5.79 19.22 1.27
N ILE A 589 4.94 18.27 1.65
CA ILE A 589 3.49 18.45 1.52
C ILE A 589 3.02 19.60 2.41
N GLN A 590 3.40 19.63 3.68
CA GLN A 590 3.00 20.71 4.61
C GLN A 590 3.40 22.10 4.12
N ASP A 591 4.62 22.25 3.61
CA ASP A 591 5.11 23.51 3.04
C ASP A 591 4.35 23.92 1.78
N HIS A 592 3.66 22.98 1.14
CA HIS A 592 2.88 23.17 -0.07
C HIS A 592 1.39 22.82 0.12
N MET A 593 0.80 22.86 1.31
CA MET A 593 -0.67 22.74 1.43
C MET A 593 -1.34 24.13 1.35
N GLU A 594 -2.53 24.21 0.76
CA GLU A 594 -3.41 25.37 0.93
C GLU A 594 -3.82 25.50 2.41
N GLU A 595 -3.95 26.75 2.89
CA GLU A 595 -4.35 27.06 4.27
C GLU A 595 -5.82 26.79 4.57
#